data_AF-A0A8L2QE10-F1
#
_entry.id   AF-A0A8L2QE10-F1
#
_cell.length_a   1.000
_cell.length_b   1.000
_cell.length_c   1.000
_cell.angle_alpha   90.00
_cell.angle_beta   90.00
_cell.angle_gamma   90.00
#
_symmetry.space_group_name_H-M   'P 1'
#
loop_
_entity.id
_entity.type
_entity.pdbx_description
1 polymer ?
#
loop_
_entity_poly.entity_id
_entity_poly.type
_entity_poly.pdbx_seq_one_letter_code
_entity_poly.pdbx_strand_id
1 'polypeptide(L)'
;MEKFKAAMLLGTVGDALGYGNVCRENSASGSIQEELQKTRGLDSLVLSPGKWPVSDNTIMHMATAEALTTDYWCLDDLYREMVKRYVETVEKLSEHRPDPSTIEGCSQLKPDNYLLAWHTPFSEKGSGFGAATKAMCIGMRYWKPERLETLIEVSIECGRMTHNHPTGFLGSLCTALFASYAIQGKSLVQWGRDMLKVLPLAEEYCRKSIRHMAEYQEHWFYFEAKWQFYLEERKIREDSEVTAVFPDNYDAEERDKTYKKWSSEGRGGRRGHDAPMIAYDALLASGSSWTELCQRAMFHRVPRAARLAVTRPPWMRRR
;
A
#
# COMPACT_ATOMS: atom_id res chain seq x y z
N MET A 1 -16.02 -5.10 -14.22
CA MET A 1 -16.57 -4.08 -13.29
C MET A 1 -16.61 -4.54 -11.83
N GLU A 2 -17.13 -5.73 -11.50
CA GLU A 2 -17.23 -6.18 -10.09
C GLU A 2 -15.91 -6.20 -9.33
N LYS A 3 -14.82 -6.70 -9.94
CA LYS A 3 -13.47 -6.70 -9.33
C LYS A 3 -13.02 -5.31 -8.88
N PHE A 4 -13.31 -4.28 -9.68
CA PHE A 4 -12.88 -2.91 -9.41
C PHE A 4 -13.69 -2.32 -8.25
N LYS A 5 -15.01 -2.55 -8.23
CA LYS A 5 -15.87 -2.15 -7.11
C LYS A 5 -15.45 -2.85 -5.80
N ALA A 6 -15.20 -4.15 -5.86
CA ALA A 6 -14.74 -4.92 -4.72
C ALA A 6 -13.39 -4.42 -4.19
N ALA A 7 -12.41 -4.16 -5.07
CA ALA A 7 -11.10 -3.65 -4.68
C ALA A 7 -11.20 -2.30 -3.95
N MET A 8 -11.99 -1.34 -4.46
CA MET A 8 -12.17 -0.04 -3.79
C MET A 8 -12.91 -0.19 -2.46
N LEU A 9 -14.06 -0.89 -2.44
CA LEU A 9 -14.90 -1.02 -1.25
C LEU A 9 -14.21 -1.81 -0.13
N LEU A 10 -13.62 -2.96 -0.46
CA LEU A 10 -12.94 -3.79 0.52
C LEU A 10 -11.60 -3.17 0.93
N GLY A 11 -11.00 -2.34 0.06
CA GLY A 11 -10.02 -1.28 0.36
C GLY A 11 -10.38 -0.51 1.62
N THR A 12 -11.47 0.23 1.48
CA THR A 12 -12.03 1.09 2.51
C THR A 12 -12.44 0.32 3.76
N VAL A 13 -13.07 -0.86 3.61
CA VAL A 13 -13.44 -1.71 4.75
C VAL A 13 -12.20 -2.15 5.53
N GLY A 14 -11.14 -2.54 4.82
CA GLY A 14 -9.91 -2.98 5.47
C GLY A 14 -9.21 -1.88 6.24
N ASP A 15 -9.19 -0.68 5.68
CA ASP A 15 -8.71 0.51 6.36
C ASP A 15 -9.55 0.84 7.60
N ALA A 16 -10.89 0.87 7.49
CA ALA A 16 -11.78 1.17 8.60
C ALA A 16 -11.67 0.15 9.76
N LEU A 17 -11.69 -1.15 9.45
CA LEU A 17 -11.50 -2.23 10.43
C LEU A 17 -10.19 -2.08 11.17
N GLY A 18 -9.15 -1.81 10.41
CA GLY A 18 -7.86 -1.60 10.98
C GLY A 18 -7.77 -0.34 11.84
N TYR A 19 -8.22 0.79 11.30
CA TYR A 19 -8.11 2.09 11.97
C TYR A 19 -8.89 2.09 13.28
N GLY A 20 -10.10 1.51 13.25
CA GLY A 20 -10.87 1.21 14.45
C GLY A 20 -10.07 0.41 15.49
N ASN A 21 -9.24 -0.56 15.08
CA ASN A 21 -8.36 -1.30 16.01
C ASN A 21 -7.40 -0.39 16.75
N VAL A 22 -6.72 0.47 16.02
CA VAL A 22 -5.71 1.36 16.59
C VAL A 22 -6.37 2.41 17.50
N CYS A 23 -7.52 2.95 17.11
CA CYS A 23 -8.26 3.89 17.96
C CYS A 23 -8.71 3.23 19.27
N ARG A 24 -9.16 1.98 19.21
CA ARG A 24 -9.64 1.24 20.38
C ARG A 24 -8.50 0.78 21.30
N GLU A 25 -7.41 0.25 20.76
CA GLU A 25 -6.20 -0.12 21.52
C GLU A 25 -5.56 1.07 22.26
N ASN A 26 -5.65 2.28 21.70
CA ASN A 26 -5.18 3.50 22.35
C ASN A 26 -6.22 4.12 23.32
N SER A 27 -7.42 3.56 23.39
CA SER A 27 -8.50 4.00 24.27
C SER A 27 -8.70 3.02 25.42
N ALA A 28 -9.38 3.43 26.50
CA ALA A 28 -9.73 2.54 27.61
C ALA A 28 -10.80 1.47 27.26
N SER A 29 -11.17 1.32 25.97
CA SER A 29 -12.37 0.62 25.51
C SER A 29 -12.19 -0.88 25.22
N GLY A 30 -11.07 -1.48 25.62
CA GLY A 30 -10.76 -2.91 25.41
C GLY A 30 -10.28 -3.26 24.00
N SER A 31 -9.78 -4.48 23.81
CA SER A 31 -9.23 -4.94 22.52
C SER A 31 -10.33 -5.34 21.52
N ILE A 32 -10.12 -5.14 20.21
CA ILE A 32 -11.06 -5.62 19.18
C ILE A 32 -11.18 -7.15 19.21
N GLN A 33 -10.13 -7.87 19.59
CA GLN A 33 -10.21 -9.32 19.72
C GLN A 33 -11.27 -9.74 20.74
N GLU A 34 -11.42 -9.01 21.85
CA GLU A 34 -12.50 -9.25 22.81
C GLU A 34 -13.88 -8.90 22.23
N GLU A 35 -14.01 -7.84 21.43
CA GLU A 35 -15.29 -7.49 20.78
C GLU A 35 -15.67 -8.49 19.69
N LEU A 36 -14.70 -8.98 18.91
CA LEU A 36 -14.88 -10.03 17.91
C LEU A 36 -15.19 -11.40 18.52
N GLN A 37 -14.78 -11.64 19.77
CA GLN A 37 -15.20 -12.80 20.57
C GLN A 37 -16.62 -12.62 21.15
N LYS A 38 -17.01 -11.38 21.48
CA LYS A 38 -18.36 -11.06 22.00
C LYS A 38 -19.43 -10.99 20.90
N THR A 39 -19.06 -10.50 19.72
CA THR A 39 -19.85 -10.61 18.49
C THR A 39 -19.60 -11.99 17.88
N ARG A 40 -20.51 -12.55 17.06
CA ARG A 40 -20.34 -13.90 16.48
C ARG A 40 -19.30 -13.91 15.34
N GLY A 41 -18.17 -13.23 15.51
CA GLY A 41 -17.13 -13.01 14.50
C GLY A 41 -17.44 -11.85 13.54
N LEU A 42 -16.55 -11.70 12.55
CA LEU A 42 -16.57 -10.65 11.52
C LEU A 42 -17.89 -10.57 10.74
N ASP A 43 -18.57 -11.69 10.53
CA ASP A 43 -19.81 -11.77 9.75
C ASP A 43 -20.97 -10.99 10.38
N SER A 44 -20.90 -10.72 11.68
CA SER A 44 -21.92 -9.97 12.43
C SER A 44 -21.57 -8.49 12.64
N LEU A 45 -20.41 -8.05 12.13
CA LEU A 45 -19.90 -6.71 12.38
C LEU A 45 -20.54 -5.68 11.43
N VAL A 46 -21.27 -4.73 12.00
CA VAL A 46 -21.86 -3.61 11.25
C VAL A 46 -20.92 -2.41 11.30
N LEU A 47 -20.35 -2.05 10.16
CA LEU A 47 -19.46 -0.91 10.00
C LEU A 47 -20.27 0.38 9.84
N SER A 48 -20.45 1.12 10.93
CA SER A 48 -21.00 2.47 10.91
C SER A 48 -19.88 3.51 10.98
N PRO A 49 -19.94 4.63 10.22
CA PRO A 49 -18.89 5.65 10.20
C PRO A 49 -18.48 6.18 11.59
N GLY A 50 -19.44 6.30 12.53
CA GLY A 50 -19.15 6.76 13.90
C GLY A 50 -18.41 5.75 14.79
N LYS A 51 -18.43 4.45 14.44
CA LYS A 51 -17.73 3.38 15.20
C LYS A 51 -16.47 2.87 14.49
N TRP A 52 -16.47 2.94 13.17
CA TRP A 52 -15.41 2.46 12.29
C TRP A 52 -15.14 3.52 11.22
N PRO A 53 -14.56 4.67 11.61
CA PRO A 53 -14.19 5.68 10.64
C PRO A 53 -13.05 5.16 9.76
N VAL A 54 -13.01 5.65 8.52
CA VAL A 54 -11.88 5.44 7.62
C VAL A 54 -10.71 6.31 8.07
N SER A 55 -9.49 5.92 7.73
CA SER A 55 -8.31 6.75 7.99
C SER A 55 -8.03 7.69 6.83
N ASP A 56 -7.01 8.53 7.02
CA ASP A 56 -6.42 9.36 5.97
C ASP A 56 -5.96 8.54 4.75
N ASN A 57 -5.62 7.26 4.93
CA ASN A 57 -5.24 6.37 3.83
C ASN A 57 -6.36 6.23 2.78
N THR A 58 -7.59 5.93 3.22
CA THR A 58 -8.73 5.83 2.29
C THR A 58 -8.99 7.17 1.61
N ILE A 59 -8.92 8.27 2.36
CA ILE A 59 -9.22 9.60 1.80
C ILE A 59 -8.20 9.97 0.72
N MET A 60 -6.91 9.73 0.97
CA MET A 60 -5.84 9.94 -0.01
C MET A 60 -5.96 8.97 -1.21
N HIS A 61 -6.34 7.71 -0.98
CA HIS A 61 -6.58 6.74 -2.05
C HIS A 61 -7.75 7.15 -2.96
N MET A 62 -8.83 7.68 -2.38
CA MET A 62 -9.94 8.25 -3.11
C MET A 62 -9.51 9.49 -3.91
N ALA A 63 -8.71 10.38 -3.33
CA ALA A 63 -8.16 11.53 -4.05
C ALA A 63 -7.35 11.10 -5.29
N THR A 64 -6.50 10.06 -5.18
CA THR A 64 -5.78 9.49 -6.32
C THR A 64 -6.73 8.88 -7.36
N ALA A 65 -7.75 8.14 -6.91
CA ALA A 65 -8.74 7.52 -7.79
C ALA A 65 -9.54 8.56 -8.58
N GLU A 66 -9.97 9.64 -7.92
CA GLU A 66 -10.70 10.74 -8.54
C GLU A 66 -9.83 11.46 -9.58
N ALA A 67 -8.56 11.76 -9.26
CA ALA A 67 -7.62 12.34 -10.23
C ALA A 67 -7.49 11.47 -11.49
N LEU A 68 -7.33 10.14 -11.32
CA LEU A 68 -7.24 9.19 -12.43
C LEU A 68 -8.50 9.08 -13.29
N THR A 69 -9.65 9.53 -12.78
CA THR A 69 -10.94 9.55 -13.50
C THR A 69 -11.26 10.89 -14.16
N THR A 70 -10.41 11.91 -13.98
CA THR A 70 -10.55 13.17 -14.71
C THR A 70 -10.13 13.03 -16.17
N ASP A 71 -10.61 13.95 -17.00
CA ASP A 71 -10.13 14.11 -18.36
C ASP A 71 -8.81 14.88 -18.36
N TYR A 72 -7.71 14.19 -18.67
CA TYR A 72 -6.39 14.77 -18.82
C TYR A 72 -5.81 14.44 -20.20
N TRP A 73 -5.10 15.39 -20.82
CA TRP A 73 -4.54 15.21 -22.16
C TRP A 73 -3.15 14.58 -22.12
N CYS A 74 -2.40 14.83 -21.06
CA CYS A 74 -1.08 14.26 -20.80
C CYS A 74 -0.90 13.91 -19.32
N LEU A 75 0.21 13.23 -18.97
CA LEU A 75 0.49 12.87 -17.58
C LEU A 75 0.73 14.09 -16.69
N ASP A 76 1.28 15.18 -17.22
CA ASP A 76 1.46 16.42 -16.45
C ASP A 76 0.12 17.01 -15.97
N ASP A 77 -0.94 16.92 -16.79
CA ASP A 77 -2.30 17.32 -16.40
C ASP A 77 -2.79 16.46 -15.23
N LEU A 78 -2.59 15.14 -15.32
CA LEU A 78 -2.93 14.20 -14.25
C LEU A 78 -2.15 14.52 -12.96
N TYR A 79 -0.86 14.84 -13.06
CA TYR A 79 -0.03 15.16 -11.90
C TYR A 79 -0.45 16.45 -11.22
N ARG A 80 -0.80 17.49 -11.98
CA ARG A 80 -1.38 18.72 -11.44
C ARG A 80 -2.70 18.46 -10.71
N GLU A 81 -3.56 17.62 -11.29
CA GLU A 81 -4.83 17.26 -10.66
C GLU A 81 -4.61 16.44 -9.37
N MET A 82 -3.67 15.49 -9.36
CA MET A 82 -3.29 14.76 -8.15
C MET A 82 -2.80 15.71 -7.05
N VAL A 83 -1.92 16.65 -7.39
CA VAL A 83 -1.40 17.66 -6.45
C VAL A 83 -2.52 18.49 -5.86
N LYS A 84 -3.40 19.02 -6.70
CA LYS A 84 -4.55 19.82 -6.26
C LYS A 84 -5.40 19.05 -5.26
N ARG A 85 -5.78 17.80 -5.59
CA ARG A 85 -6.60 16.96 -4.70
C ARG A 85 -5.89 16.61 -3.40
N TYR A 86 -4.59 16.33 -3.42
CA TYR A 86 -3.83 16.01 -2.20
C TYR A 86 -3.74 17.20 -1.26
N VAL A 87 -3.45 18.41 -1.77
CA VAL A 87 -3.40 19.63 -0.97
C VAL A 87 -4.78 19.93 -0.37
N GLU A 88 -5.84 19.94 -1.19
CA GLU A 88 -7.21 20.16 -0.71
C GLU A 88 -7.66 19.11 0.32
N THR A 89 -7.21 17.87 0.16
CA THR A 89 -7.52 16.78 1.10
C THR A 89 -6.85 17.03 2.44
N VAL A 90 -5.54 17.30 2.45
CA VAL A 90 -4.77 17.50 3.69
C VAL A 90 -5.23 18.73 4.47
N GLU A 91 -5.63 19.81 3.80
CA GLU A 91 -6.23 20.98 4.46
C GLU A 91 -7.52 20.65 5.21
N LYS A 92 -8.32 19.71 4.69
CA LYS A 92 -9.59 19.25 5.29
C LYS A 92 -9.41 18.16 6.35
N LEU A 93 -8.23 17.56 6.47
CA LEU A 93 -7.95 16.46 7.42
C LEU A 93 -7.75 16.93 8.88
N SER A 94 -8.09 18.17 9.24
CA SER A 94 -7.82 18.79 10.55
C SER A 94 -8.32 18.02 11.78
N GLU A 95 -9.28 17.10 11.62
CA GLU A 95 -9.81 16.25 12.70
C GLU A 95 -9.14 14.87 12.82
N HIS A 96 -8.41 14.41 11.81
CA HIS A 96 -7.77 13.09 11.76
C HIS A 96 -6.27 13.25 11.93
N ARG A 97 -5.58 12.47 12.79
CA ARG A 97 -4.10 12.50 12.92
C ARG A 97 -3.44 11.80 11.73
N PRO A 98 -3.09 12.50 10.63
CA PRO A 98 -2.62 11.87 9.41
C PRO A 98 -1.19 11.38 9.56
N ASP A 99 -0.68 10.60 8.61
CA ASP A 99 0.74 10.29 8.55
C ASP A 99 1.58 11.59 8.42
N PRO A 100 2.55 11.85 9.32
CA PRO A 100 3.33 13.09 9.29
C PRO A 100 4.07 13.29 7.97
N SER A 101 4.58 12.23 7.34
CA SER A 101 5.27 12.29 6.05
C SER A 101 4.31 12.70 4.93
N THR A 102 3.05 12.28 4.98
CA THR A 102 2.03 12.72 4.01
C THR A 102 1.75 14.22 4.13
N ILE A 103 1.61 14.75 5.36
CA ILE A 103 1.38 16.19 5.59
C ILE A 103 2.59 17.00 5.15
N GLU A 104 3.78 16.60 5.60
CA GLU A 104 5.04 17.28 5.27
C GLU A 104 5.26 17.28 3.76
N GLY A 105 5.03 16.14 3.09
CA GLY A 105 5.12 16.03 1.64
C GLY A 105 4.12 16.94 0.92
N CYS A 106 2.86 16.95 1.33
CA CYS A 106 1.84 17.82 0.71
C CYS A 106 2.15 19.32 0.90
N SER A 107 2.74 19.71 2.04
CA SER A 107 3.14 21.10 2.29
C SER A 107 4.24 21.62 1.36
N GLN A 108 4.98 20.72 0.70
CA GLN A 108 6.04 21.06 -0.24
C GLN A 108 5.54 21.12 -1.70
N LEU A 109 4.31 20.66 -1.95
CA LEU A 109 3.67 20.75 -3.26
C LEU A 109 3.34 22.20 -3.61
N LYS A 110 3.29 22.49 -4.90
CA LYS A 110 3.10 23.85 -5.41
C LYS A 110 1.95 23.86 -6.42
N PRO A 111 0.67 23.78 -5.97
CA PRO A 111 -0.48 23.67 -6.88
C PRO A 111 -0.55 24.82 -7.90
N ASP A 112 -0.05 26.01 -7.53
CA ASP A 112 -0.03 27.18 -8.42
C ASP A 112 1.16 27.21 -9.40
N ASN A 113 2.10 26.26 -9.31
CA ASN A 113 3.26 26.19 -10.20
C ASN A 113 3.04 25.17 -11.31
N TYR A 114 2.74 25.65 -12.52
CA TYR A 114 2.38 24.80 -13.65
C TYR A 114 3.44 23.75 -14.06
N LEU A 115 4.73 24.07 -13.93
CA LEU A 115 5.84 23.21 -14.39
C LEU A 115 6.37 22.27 -13.30
N LEU A 116 6.28 22.69 -12.04
CA LEU A 116 6.91 21.98 -10.92
C LEU A 116 5.93 21.59 -9.81
N ALA A 117 4.63 21.52 -10.10
CA ALA A 117 3.59 21.36 -9.07
C ALA A 117 3.81 20.14 -8.17
N TRP A 118 4.22 19.02 -8.76
CA TRP A 118 4.37 17.71 -8.11
C TRP A 118 5.79 17.38 -7.67
N HIS A 119 6.76 18.24 -7.98
CA HIS A 119 8.16 18.00 -7.66
C HIS A 119 8.48 18.42 -6.22
N THR A 120 8.84 17.44 -5.40
CA THR A 120 9.32 17.63 -4.03
C THR A 120 10.82 17.29 -3.95
N PRO A 121 11.59 17.91 -3.04
CA PRO A 121 12.97 17.51 -2.75
C PRO A 121 13.02 16.09 -2.16
N PHE A 122 14.20 15.47 -2.21
CA PHE A 122 14.45 14.23 -1.48
C PHE A 122 14.23 14.45 0.03
N SER A 123 13.71 13.44 0.73
CA SER A 123 13.50 13.50 2.18
C SER A 123 13.78 12.16 2.84
N GLU A 124 14.72 12.13 3.79
CA GLU A 124 15.01 10.97 4.66
C GLU A 124 13.77 10.50 5.45
N LYS A 125 12.84 11.41 5.74
CA LYS A 125 11.56 11.08 6.40
C LYS A 125 10.51 10.51 5.44
N GLY A 126 10.74 10.61 4.13
CA GLY A 126 9.82 10.18 3.08
C GLY A 126 9.66 8.67 2.92
N SER A 127 10.25 7.84 3.79
CA SER A 127 10.19 6.37 3.70
C SER A 127 8.88 5.74 4.19
N GLY A 128 7.91 6.55 4.65
CA GLY A 128 6.62 6.12 5.18
C GLY A 128 5.74 5.34 4.18
N PHE A 129 4.73 4.66 4.72
CA PHE A 129 3.81 3.80 3.95
C PHE A 129 2.70 4.57 3.21
N GLY A 130 2.53 5.87 3.47
CA GLY A 130 1.42 6.67 2.92
C GLY A 130 1.46 6.84 1.40
N ALA A 131 2.59 6.58 0.75
CA ALA A 131 2.66 6.45 -0.70
C ALA A 131 2.05 5.13 -1.21
N ALA A 132 2.30 4.03 -0.52
CA ALA A 132 1.78 2.71 -0.88
C ALA A 132 0.25 2.68 -0.81
N THR A 133 -0.33 3.20 0.28
CA THR A 133 -1.77 3.08 0.56
C THR A 133 -2.67 3.78 -0.45
N LYS A 134 -2.18 4.81 -1.13
CA LYS A 134 -2.95 5.55 -2.15
C LYS A 134 -2.73 5.08 -3.60
N ALA A 135 -1.83 4.13 -3.84
CA ALA A 135 -1.39 3.78 -5.19
C ALA A 135 -2.17 2.65 -5.87
N MET A 136 -3.03 1.94 -5.13
CA MET A 136 -3.72 0.75 -5.66
C MET A 136 -4.56 1.07 -6.92
N CYS A 137 -5.25 2.21 -6.95
CA CYS A 137 -6.08 2.61 -8.08
C CYS A 137 -5.26 2.89 -9.36
N ILE A 138 -3.98 3.23 -9.26
CA ILE A 138 -3.06 3.40 -10.41
C ILE A 138 -2.88 2.06 -11.11
N GLY A 139 -2.60 1.01 -10.34
CA GLY A 139 -2.51 -0.36 -10.84
C GLY A 139 -3.80 -0.84 -11.49
N MET A 140 -4.94 -0.42 -10.94
CA MET A 140 -6.25 -0.68 -11.53
C MET A 140 -6.45 0.07 -12.84
N ARG A 141 -5.99 1.31 -12.95
CA ARG A 141 -6.14 2.14 -14.16
C ARG A 141 -5.26 1.67 -15.31
N TYR A 142 -4.05 1.20 -15.01
CA TYR A 142 -3.01 0.80 -15.96
C TYR A 142 -2.71 -0.71 -15.87
N TRP A 143 -3.74 -1.53 -15.65
CA TRP A 143 -3.57 -2.96 -15.39
C TRP A 143 -3.07 -3.79 -16.58
N LYS A 144 -3.18 -3.28 -17.81
CA LYS A 144 -2.80 -4.01 -19.01
C LYS A 144 -1.27 -4.07 -19.17
N PRO A 145 -0.68 -5.21 -19.59
CA PRO A 145 0.78 -5.33 -19.75
C PRO A 145 1.40 -4.25 -20.63
N GLU A 146 0.71 -3.80 -21.68
CA GLU A 146 1.20 -2.77 -22.60
C GLU A 146 1.25 -1.37 -21.97
N ARG A 147 0.69 -1.21 -20.75
CA ARG A 147 0.70 0.04 -19.98
C ARG A 147 1.68 -0.01 -18.81
N LEU A 148 2.58 -1.00 -18.76
CA LEU A 148 3.55 -1.16 -17.66
C LEU A 148 4.42 0.08 -17.46
N GLU A 149 4.95 0.67 -18.53
CA GLU A 149 5.77 1.90 -18.43
C GLU A 149 4.98 3.05 -17.80
N THR A 150 3.73 3.26 -18.24
CA THR A 150 2.83 4.26 -17.65
C THR A 150 2.51 3.95 -16.19
N LEU A 151 2.32 2.68 -15.83
CA LEU A 151 2.11 2.29 -14.43
C LEU A 151 3.33 2.63 -13.58
N ILE A 152 4.54 2.31 -14.05
CA ILE A 152 5.80 2.62 -13.36
C ILE A 152 5.90 4.12 -13.12
N GLU A 153 5.82 4.92 -14.20
CA GLU A 153 5.92 6.36 -14.14
C GLU A 153 4.87 7.00 -13.21
N VAL A 154 3.58 6.68 -13.39
CA VAL A 154 2.52 7.28 -12.58
C VAL A 154 2.60 6.85 -11.11
N SER A 155 2.95 5.60 -10.82
CA SER A 155 3.09 5.13 -9.44
C SER A 155 4.30 5.74 -8.74
N ILE A 156 5.42 5.91 -9.43
CA ILE A 156 6.61 6.58 -8.88
C ILE A 156 6.31 8.05 -8.60
N GLU A 157 5.77 8.80 -9.57
CA GLU A 157 5.47 10.23 -9.37
C GLU A 157 4.41 10.44 -8.28
N CYS A 158 3.35 9.62 -8.25
CA CYS A 158 2.35 9.65 -7.17
C CYS A 158 2.98 9.41 -5.79
N GLY A 159 3.95 8.51 -5.70
CA GLY A 159 4.71 8.27 -4.47
C GLY A 159 5.56 9.48 -4.09
N ARG A 160 6.39 9.96 -5.02
CA ARG A 160 7.34 11.06 -4.83
C ARG A 160 6.68 12.37 -4.44
N MET A 161 5.46 12.65 -4.89
CA MET A 161 4.68 13.82 -4.47
C MET A 161 4.61 14.00 -2.94
N THR A 162 4.69 12.91 -2.16
CA THR A 162 4.63 12.99 -0.69
C THR A 162 5.74 12.23 0.03
N HIS A 163 6.35 11.26 -0.63
CA HIS A 163 7.30 10.30 -0.07
C HIS A 163 8.48 10.18 -1.03
N ASN A 164 9.20 11.28 -1.25
CA ASN A 164 10.35 11.29 -2.15
C ASN A 164 11.58 10.65 -1.49
N HIS A 165 11.48 9.34 -1.31
CA HIS A 165 12.46 8.42 -0.78
C HIS A 165 12.19 7.04 -1.38
N PRO A 166 13.19 6.29 -1.87
CA PRO A 166 13.00 4.99 -2.52
C PRO A 166 12.13 4.01 -1.73
N THR A 167 12.44 3.79 -0.45
CA THR A 167 11.59 2.97 0.44
C THR A 167 10.11 3.36 0.43
N GLY A 168 9.78 4.65 0.29
CA GLY A 168 8.41 5.15 0.25
C GLY A 168 7.76 4.97 -1.13
N PHE A 169 8.31 5.61 -2.17
CA PHE A 169 7.69 5.59 -3.51
C PHE A 169 7.78 4.22 -4.19
N LEU A 170 8.75 3.36 -3.87
CA LEU A 170 8.74 1.97 -4.35
C LEU A 170 7.64 1.15 -3.69
N GLY A 171 7.15 1.55 -2.51
CA GLY A 171 5.92 1.01 -1.93
C GLY A 171 4.68 1.34 -2.75
N SER A 172 4.62 2.55 -3.33
CA SER A 172 3.59 2.95 -4.30
C SER A 172 3.64 2.07 -5.56
N LEU A 173 4.83 1.92 -6.15
CA LEU A 173 5.05 1.04 -7.29
C LEU A 173 4.63 -0.41 -7.00
N CYS A 174 5.09 -0.98 -5.89
CA CYS A 174 4.75 -2.33 -5.48
C CYS A 174 3.23 -2.55 -5.37
N THR A 175 2.54 -1.62 -4.70
CA THR A 175 1.08 -1.67 -4.55
C THR A 175 0.36 -1.59 -5.89
N ALA A 176 0.77 -0.67 -6.77
CA ALA A 176 0.19 -0.52 -8.10
C ALA A 176 0.42 -1.79 -8.95
N LEU A 177 1.63 -2.36 -8.91
CA LEU A 177 1.93 -3.61 -9.62
C LEU A 177 1.07 -4.76 -9.11
N PHE A 178 0.95 -4.94 -7.79
CA PHE A 178 0.17 -6.03 -7.23
C PHE A 178 -1.32 -5.91 -7.55
N ALA A 179 -1.87 -4.68 -7.54
CA ALA A 179 -3.25 -4.43 -7.98
C ALA A 179 -3.46 -4.76 -9.46
N SER A 180 -2.49 -4.39 -10.32
CA SER A 180 -2.47 -4.74 -11.75
C SER A 180 -2.42 -6.27 -11.94
N TYR A 181 -1.53 -6.96 -11.23
CA TYR A 181 -1.39 -8.42 -11.27
C TYR A 181 -2.66 -9.14 -10.81
N ALA A 182 -3.33 -8.63 -9.77
CA ALA A 182 -4.62 -9.15 -9.30
C ALA A 182 -5.71 -9.05 -10.37
N ILE A 183 -5.77 -7.94 -11.11
CA ILE A 183 -6.75 -7.75 -12.19
C ILE A 183 -6.44 -8.68 -13.37
N GLN A 184 -5.16 -8.79 -13.74
CA GLN A 184 -4.66 -9.72 -14.76
C GLN A 184 -4.88 -11.19 -14.38
N GLY A 185 -5.10 -11.49 -13.11
CA GLY A 185 -5.29 -12.87 -12.62
C GLY A 185 -3.99 -13.65 -12.50
N LYS A 186 -2.85 -12.97 -12.35
CA LYS A 186 -1.56 -13.63 -12.09
C LYS A 186 -1.59 -14.37 -10.76
N SER A 187 -0.84 -15.47 -10.67
CA SER A 187 -0.72 -16.24 -9.44
C SER A 187 -0.05 -15.41 -8.35
N LEU A 188 -0.57 -15.46 -7.12
CA LEU A 188 -0.05 -14.68 -6.00
C LEU A 188 1.46 -14.89 -5.83
N VAL A 189 1.92 -16.15 -5.83
CA VAL A 189 3.34 -16.52 -5.63
C VAL A 189 4.31 -15.91 -6.65
N GLN A 190 3.82 -15.37 -7.76
CA GLN A 190 4.64 -14.73 -8.79
C GLN A 190 4.82 -13.22 -8.56
N TRP A 191 3.95 -12.58 -7.77
CA TRP A 191 3.86 -11.12 -7.72
C TRP A 191 5.17 -10.47 -7.25
N GLY A 192 5.78 -11.01 -6.18
CA GLY A 192 7.04 -10.49 -5.66
C GLY A 192 8.18 -10.59 -6.66
N ARG A 193 8.33 -11.74 -7.35
CA ARG A 193 9.37 -11.95 -8.36
C ARG A 193 9.17 -11.03 -9.56
N ASP A 194 7.95 -10.93 -10.05
CA ASP A 194 7.61 -10.05 -11.16
C ASP A 194 7.83 -8.58 -10.79
N MET A 195 7.59 -8.19 -9.53
CA MET A 195 7.92 -6.84 -9.06
C MET A 195 9.43 -6.60 -9.05
N LEU A 196 10.25 -7.55 -8.56
CA LEU A 196 11.71 -7.42 -8.62
C LEU A 196 12.23 -7.27 -10.06
N LYS A 197 11.63 -7.96 -11.03
CA LYS A 197 11.95 -7.81 -12.47
C LYS A 197 11.61 -6.42 -13.02
N VAL A 198 10.69 -5.69 -12.39
CA VAL A 198 10.29 -4.33 -12.79
C VAL A 198 11.17 -3.24 -12.14
N LEU A 199 11.83 -3.52 -11.01
CA LEU A 199 12.68 -2.53 -10.34
C LEU A 199 13.75 -1.91 -11.27
N PRO A 200 14.49 -2.64 -12.11
CA PRO A 200 15.45 -2.01 -13.02
C PRO A 200 14.83 -1.00 -14.00
N LEU A 201 13.59 -1.24 -14.46
CA LEU A 201 12.86 -0.33 -15.34
C LEU A 201 12.43 0.93 -14.57
N ALA A 202 12.00 0.77 -13.33
CA ALA A 202 11.70 1.88 -12.43
C ALA A 202 12.94 2.73 -12.12
N GLU A 203 14.10 2.09 -11.95
CA GLU A 203 15.36 2.79 -11.72
C GLU A 203 15.78 3.59 -12.96
N GLU A 204 15.61 3.03 -14.17
CA GLU A 204 15.87 3.73 -15.42
C GLU A 204 14.99 4.97 -15.58
N TYR A 205 13.69 4.86 -15.24
CA TYR A 205 12.80 6.01 -15.20
C TYR A 205 13.31 7.10 -14.24
N CYS A 206 13.61 6.71 -12.99
CA CYS A 206 14.14 7.63 -11.99
C CYS A 206 15.47 8.29 -12.43
N ARG A 207 16.35 7.55 -13.10
CA ARG A 207 17.62 8.10 -13.61
C ARG A 207 17.42 9.20 -14.65
N LYS A 208 16.31 9.15 -15.41
CA LYS A 208 15.92 10.18 -16.39
C LYS A 208 15.25 11.39 -15.72
N SER A 209 14.49 11.17 -14.63
CA SER A 209 13.67 12.20 -13.98
C SER A 209 14.28 12.83 -12.71
N ILE A 210 15.34 12.23 -12.14
CA ILE A 210 15.99 12.68 -10.90
C ILE A 210 17.42 13.15 -11.21
N ARG A 211 17.74 14.39 -10.84
CA ARG A 211 19.06 14.99 -11.08
C ARG A 211 20.18 14.40 -10.22
N HIS A 212 19.91 14.10 -8.95
CA HIS A 212 20.90 13.66 -7.96
C HIS A 212 20.59 12.24 -7.46
N MET A 213 20.72 11.24 -8.34
CA MET A 213 20.40 9.84 -8.02
C MET A 213 21.28 9.22 -6.92
N ALA A 214 22.45 9.79 -6.63
CA ALA A 214 23.36 9.26 -5.61
C ALA A 214 22.68 9.15 -4.22
N GLU A 215 21.83 10.12 -3.85
CA GLU A 215 21.09 10.14 -2.59
C GLU A 215 20.04 9.01 -2.51
N TYR A 216 19.63 8.44 -3.65
CA TYR A 216 18.58 7.43 -3.73
C TYR A 216 19.15 6.00 -3.75
N GLN A 217 20.43 5.83 -4.08
CA GLN A 217 20.98 4.52 -4.43
C GLN A 217 21.01 3.54 -3.25
N GLU A 218 21.45 3.99 -2.07
CA GLU A 218 21.49 3.15 -0.86
C GLU A 218 20.08 2.69 -0.45
N HIS A 219 19.14 3.64 -0.44
CA HIS A 219 17.75 3.41 -0.07
C HIS A 219 17.00 2.53 -1.08
N TRP A 220 17.39 2.59 -2.35
CA TRP A 220 16.90 1.70 -3.40
C TRP A 220 17.32 0.27 -3.12
N PHE A 221 18.62 0.06 -2.89
CA PHE A 221 19.17 -1.25 -2.54
C PHE A 221 18.55 -1.82 -1.27
N TYR A 222 18.28 -0.97 -0.27
CA TYR A 222 17.57 -1.38 0.93
C TYR A 222 16.19 -1.99 0.63
N PHE A 223 15.38 -1.32 -0.19
CA PHE A 223 14.05 -1.83 -0.56
C PHE A 223 14.17 -3.17 -1.29
N GLU A 224 15.04 -3.24 -2.30
CA GLU A 224 15.24 -4.45 -3.10
C GLU A 224 15.71 -5.64 -2.24
N ALA A 225 16.74 -5.43 -1.40
CA ALA A 225 17.28 -6.47 -0.54
C ALA A 225 16.22 -6.98 0.45
N LYS A 226 15.43 -6.10 1.07
CA LYS A 226 14.35 -6.51 1.98
C LYS A 226 13.32 -7.40 1.29
N TRP A 227 12.95 -7.09 0.06
CA TRP A 227 12.04 -7.92 -0.72
C TRP A 227 12.66 -9.24 -1.16
N GLN A 228 13.93 -9.26 -1.56
CA GLN A 228 14.65 -10.50 -1.86
C GLN A 228 14.68 -11.43 -0.63
N PHE A 229 15.06 -10.93 0.53
CA PHE A 229 15.08 -11.71 1.79
C PHE A 229 13.69 -12.25 2.15
N TYR A 230 12.64 -11.44 1.99
CA TYR A 230 11.27 -11.89 2.25
C TYR A 230 10.85 -13.04 1.32
N LEU A 231 11.13 -12.94 0.02
CA LEU A 231 10.78 -13.98 -0.95
C LEU A 231 11.56 -15.27 -0.72
N GLU A 232 12.83 -15.17 -0.31
CA GLU A 232 13.64 -16.32 0.12
C GLU A 232 13.07 -16.97 1.38
N GLU A 233 12.69 -16.18 2.38
CA GLU A 233 12.10 -16.68 3.62
C GLU A 233 10.78 -17.44 3.37
N ARG A 234 9.99 -17.00 2.39
CA ARG A 234 8.75 -17.65 1.96
C ARG A 234 8.92 -18.73 0.89
N LYS A 235 10.14 -18.96 0.41
CA LYS A 235 10.46 -19.90 -0.68
C LYS A 235 9.59 -19.66 -1.91
N ILE A 236 9.56 -18.41 -2.38
CA ILE A 236 8.86 -17.98 -3.61
C ILE A 236 9.71 -16.99 -4.43
N ARG A 237 11.03 -17.11 -4.33
CA ARG A 237 12.00 -16.32 -5.12
C ARG A 237 12.26 -16.95 -6.49
N GLU A 238 12.15 -18.26 -6.62
CA GLU A 238 12.49 -18.99 -7.85
C GLU A 238 11.26 -19.43 -8.66
N ASP A 239 11.45 -19.64 -9.97
CA ASP A 239 10.37 -20.05 -10.89
C ASP A 239 9.83 -21.46 -10.66
N SER A 240 10.63 -22.32 -10.04
CA SER A 240 10.22 -23.66 -9.60
C SER A 240 9.28 -23.66 -8.38
N GLU A 241 9.18 -22.54 -7.66
CA GLU A 241 8.43 -22.45 -6.41
C GLU A 241 6.97 -22.04 -6.66
N VAL A 242 6.06 -22.97 -6.36
CA VAL A 242 4.62 -22.86 -6.66
C VAL A 242 3.74 -22.52 -5.46
N THR A 243 4.26 -22.67 -4.23
CA THR A 243 3.52 -22.44 -2.98
C THR A 243 4.42 -21.78 -1.95
N ALA A 244 3.90 -20.75 -1.27
CA ALA A 244 4.61 -20.10 -0.17
C ALA A 244 4.67 -20.99 1.07
N VAL A 245 5.84 -21.01 1.73
CA VAL A 245 6.08 -21.76 2.97
C VAL A 245 5.97 -20.83 4.16
N PHE A 246 5.18 -21.24 5.15
CA PHE A 246 5.00 -20.53 6.42
C PHE A 246 5.57 -21.36 7.58
N PRO A 247 5.97 -20.71 8.69
CA PRO A 247 6.35 -21.42 9.91
C PRO A 247 5.22 -22.31 10.44
N ASP A 248 5.58 -23.44 11.08
CA ASP A 248 4.61 -24.38 11.65
C ASP A 248 3.72 -23.72 12.72
N ASN A 249 4.32 -22.88 13.58
CA ASN A 249 3.57 -21.97 14.44
C ASN A 249 3.63 -20.56 13.85
N TYR A 250 2.50 -20.07 13.32
CA TYR A 250 2.38 -18.73 12.76
C TYR A 250 1.13 -18.00 13.27
N ASP A 251 0.93 -18.09 14.58
CA ASP A 251 -0.10 -17.40 15.35
C ASP A 251 0.11 -15.86 15.39
N ALA A 252 -0.78 -15.14 16.08
CA ALA A 252 -0.71 -13.68 16.14
C ALA A 252 0.57 -13.15 16.79
N GLU A 253 1.12 -13.85 17.80
CA GLU A 253 2.33 -13.43 18.50
C GLU A 253 3.55 -13.62 17.61
N GLU A 254 3.65 -14.76 16.93
CA GLU A 254 4.76 -15.06 16.03
C GLU A 254 4.73 -14.16 14.77
N ARG A 255 3.52 -13.83 14.28
CA ARG A 255 3.35 -12.81 13.23
C ARG A 255 3.87 -11.45 13.67
N ASP A 256 3.52 -10.99 14.87
CA ASP A 256 4.02 -9.70 15.39
C ASP A 256 5.56 -9.68 15.49
N LYS A 257 6.20 -10.78 15.92
CA LYS A 257 7.67 -10.91 15.95
C LYS A 257 8.25 -10.84 14.53
N THR A 258 7.64 -11.56 13.59
CA THR A 258 8.06 -11.59 12.18
C THR A 258 7.91 -10.21 11.54
N TYR A 259 6.81 -9.50 11.76
CA TYR A 259 6.58 -8.17 11.21
C TYR A 259 7.55 -7.13 11.79
N LYS A 260 7.93 -7.26 13.07
CA LYS A 260 8.99 -6.45 13.67
C LYS A 260 10.36 -6.73 13.02
N LYS A 261 10.68 -7.98 12.71
CA LYS A 261 11.92 -8.37 12.02
C LYS A 261 12.05 -7.74 10.63
N TRP A 262 10.95 -7.63 9.87
CA TRP A 262 10.96 -7.01 8.53
C TRP A 262 11.02 -5.49 8.55
N SER A 263 10.60 -4.87 9.65
CA SER A 263 10.59 -3.42 9.82
C SER A 263 11.99 -2.81 9.95
N SER A 264 12.10 -1.50 9.72
CA SER A 264 13.32 -0.74 9.99
C SER A 264 13.45 -0.29 11.46
N GLU A 265 12.32 -0.04 12.15
CA GLU A 265 12.29 0.62 13.46
C GLU A 265 11.61 -0.23 14.55
N GLY A 266 11.57 -1.55 14.36
CA GLY A 266 10.88 -2.46 15.27
C GLY A 266 9.35 -2.31 15.27
N ARG A 267 8.79 -1.68 14.22
CA ARG A 267 7.35 -1.49 14.00
C ARG A 267 6.99 -1.85 12.55
N GLY A 268 6.64 -3.12 12.34
CA GLY A 268 6.13 -3.68 11.09
C GLY A 268 5.03 -2.86 10.39
N GLY A 269 5.24 -2.67 9.10
CA GLY A 269 4.30 -2.08 8.16
C GLY A 269 4.50 -0.59 7.96
N ARG A 270 5.21 0.13 8.84
CA ARG A 270 5.20 1.61 8.85
C ARG A 270 5.98 2.27 7.71
N ARG A 271 6.57 1.50 6.82
CA ARG A 271 7.39 1.99 5.72
C ARG A 271 6.85 1.45 4.41
N GLY A 272 7.23 2.08 3.30
CA GLY A 272 6.75 1.66 1.99
C GLY A 272 7.25 0.27 1.56
N HIS A 273 8.31 -0.29 2.18
CA HIS A 273 8.74 -1.67 1.90
C HIS A 273 7.90 -2.72 2.64
N ASP A 274 7.60 -2.51 3.91
CA ASP A 274 6.99 -3.54 4.77
C ASP A 274 5.45 -3.47 4.81
N ALA A 275 4.83 -2.32 4.56
CA ALA A 275 3.36 -2.22 4.38
C ALA A 275 2.83 -3.19 3.31
N PRO A 276 3.27 -3.09 2.03
CA PRO A 276 2.86 -4.04 0.98
C PRO A 276 3.36 -5.46 1.21
N MET A 277 4.50 -5.65 1.87
CA MET A 277 5.02 -6.98 2.19
C MET A 277 4.11 -7.72 3.17
N ILE A 278 3.69 -7.09 4.26
CA ILE A 278 2.79 -7.71 5.24
C ILE A 278 1.41 -7.96 4.63
N ALA A 279 0.90 -7.02 3.83
CA ALA A 279 -0.35 -7.23 3.10
C ALA A 279 -0.25 -8.45 2.16
N TYR A 280 0.86 -8.57 1.43
CA TYR A 280 1.10 -9.71 0.53
C TYR A 280 1.28 -11.04 1.27
N ASP A 281 1.98 -11.04 2.41
CA ASP A 281 2.10 -12.20 3.29
C ASP A 281 0.73 -12.70 3.78
N ALA A 282 -0.15 -11.77 4.16
CA ALA A 282 -1.51 -12.08 4.55
C ALA A 282 -2.33 -12.67 3.40
N LEU A 283 -2.16 -12.18 2.16
CA LEU A 283 -2.83 -12.74 0.98
C LEU A 283 -2.38 -14.17 0.67
N LEU A 284 -1.07 -14.42 0.76
CA LEU A 284 -0.49 -15.73 0.51
C LEU A 284 -1.03 -16.76 1.52
N ALA A 285 -1.17 -16.38 2.79
CA ALA A 285 -1.60 -17.30 3.84
C ALA A 285 -3.14 -17.45 3.97
N SER A 286 -3.91 -16.43 3.61
CA SER A 286 -5.37 -16.41 3.86
C SER A 286 -6.20 -17.21 2.86
N GLY A 287 -5.61 -17.60 1.73
CA GLY A 287 -6.31 -18.34 0.68
C GLY A 287 -7.53 -17.58 0.15
N SER A 288 -8.73 -18.09 0.40
CA SER A 288 -10.00 -17.43 0.06
C SER A 288 -10.79 -16.95 1.28
N SER A 289 -10.19 -16.94 2.47
CA SER A 289 -10.85 -16.57 3.71
C SER A 289 -10.67 -15.08 4.00
N TRP A 290 -11.76 -14.31 3.87
CA TRP A 290 -11.78 -12.90 4.26
C TRP A 290 -11.45 -12.71 5.74
N THR A 291 -12.00 -13.58 6.60
CA THR A 291 -11.74 -13.60 8.05
C THR A 291 -10.25 -13.77 8.34
N GLU A 292 -9.59 -14.72 7.68
CA GLU A 292 -8.15 -14.96 7.87
C GLU A 292 -7.31 -13.78 7.37
N LEU A 293 -7.70 -13.18 6.23
CA LEU A 293 -7.06 -11.98 5.71
C LEU A 293 -7.16 -10.81 6.70
N CYS A 294 -8.33 -10.55 7.27
CA CYS A 294 -8.52 -9.51 8.28
C CYS A 294 -7.68 -9.78 9.54
N GLN A 295 -7.63 -11.03 10.03
CA GLN A 295 -6.85 -11.39 11.21
C GLN A 295 -5.34 -11.24 11.02
N ARG A 296 -4.84 -11.39 9.78
CA ARG A 296 -3.42 -11.23 9.45
C ARG A 296 -3.04 -9.79 9.13
N ALA A 297 -3.81 -9.11 8.28
CA ALA A 297 -3.47 -7.77 7.78
C ALA A 297 -4.07 -6.64 8.61
N MET A 298 -5.26 -6.80 9.19
CA MET A 298 -5.98 -5.69 9.84
C MET A 298 -5.83 -5.70 11.36
N PHE A 299 -5.75 -6.88 11.97
CA PHE A 299 -5.75 -7.07 13.43
C PHE A 299 -4.41 -7.58 13.98
N HIS A 300 -3.30 -6.93 13.61
CA HIS A 300 -1.99 -7.15 14.24
C HIS A 300 -1.61 -5.92 15.09
N ARG A 301 -0.82 -6.11 16.15
CA ARG A 301 -0.55 -5.07 17.18
C ARG A 301 0.34 -3.93 16.70
N VAL A 302 0.72 -3.92 15.42
CA VAL A 302 1.60 -2.88 14.89
C VAL A 302 0.77 -1.75 14.29
N PRO A 303 0.94 -0.49 14.74
CA PRO A 303 -0.03 0.54 14.43
C PRO A 303 0.18 1.07 13.01
N ARG A 304 -0.88 0.91 12.21
CA ARG A 304 -1.36 1.72 11.06
C ARG A 304 -1.11 1.23 9.64
N ALA A 305 -0.29 0.22 9.39
CA ALA A 305 0.43 0.28 8.13
C ALA A 305 0.38 -0.95 7.20
N ALA A 306 -0.11 -2.12 7.63
CA ALA A 306 -0.34 -3.25 6.72
C ALA A 306 -1.79 -3.32 6.18
N ARG A 307 -2.29 -2.28 5.52
CA ARG A 307 -3.73 -2.24 5.17
C ARG A 307 -4.01 -1.86 3.73
N LEU A 308 -3.30 -2.52 2.84
CA LEU A 308 -3.62 -2.58 1.42
C LEU A 308 -4.67 -3.67 1.22
N ALA A 309 -5.91 -3.30 0.94
CA ALA A 309 -6.89 -4.33 0.60
C ALA A 309 -6.66 -4.78 -0.83
N VAL A 310 -6.00 -5.92 -0.96
CA VAL A 310 -6.10 -6.69 -2.19
C VAL A 310 -7.12 -7.78 -1.93
N THR A 311 -8.27 -7.72 -2.58
CA THR A 311 -9.29 -8.75 -2.40
C THR A 311 -9.25 -9.74 -3.53
N ARG A 312 -9.12 -11.03 -3.18
CA ARG A 312 -9.35 -12.15 -4.09
C ARG A 312 -10.86 -12.49 -4.07
N PRO A 313 -11.61 -12.33 -5.18
CA PRO A 313 -13.04 -12.61 -5.20
C PRO A 313 -13.37 -14.11 -5.02
N PRO A 314 -14.59 -14.46 -4.56
CA PRO A 314 -15.03 -15.84 -4.31
C PRO A 314 -14.96 -16.80 -5.51
N TRP A 315 -14.85 -16.29 -6.73
CA TRP A 315 -14.91 -17.05 -7.98
C TRP A 315 -13.53 -17.42 -8.58
N MET A 316 -12.41 -17.09 -7.90
CA MET A 316 -11.13 -17.77 -8.15
C MET A 316 -11.09 -19.22 -7.62
N ARG A 317 -12.24 -19.75 -7.18
CA ARG A 317 -12.49 -21.19 -7.10
C ARG A 317 -12.51 -21.75 -8.52
N ARG A 318 -11.49 -22.54 -8.89
CA ARG A 318 -11.33 -23.35 -10.11
C ARG A 318 -10.64 -22.64 -11.29
N ARG A 319 -9.36 -22.95 -11.51
CA ARG A 319 -8.94 -24.17 -12.20
C ARG A 319 -7.80 -24.80 -11.42
#